data_AF-A0A7J8QP94-F1
#
_entry.id   AF-A0A7J8QP94-F1
#
_cell.length_a   1.000
_cell.length_b   1.000
_cell.length_c   1.000
_cell.angle_alpha   90.00
_cell.angle_beta   90.00
_cell.angle_gamma   90.00
#
_symmetry.space_group_name_H-M   'P 1'
#
loop_
_entity.id
_entity.type
_entity.pdbx_description
1 polymer ?
#
loop_
_entity_poly.entity_id
_entity_poly.type
_entity_poly.pdbx_seq_one_letter_code
_entity_poly.pdbx_strand_id
1 'polypeptide(L)'
;VREKFKLGDPKSFHYLNQSSCYALDGVDDAQEYLATIRAMDVVGISEEEQEAIFSVVAAILHLGNIDFSKGAEVDSSIIKDEKSRFHLNTTAELLQCDVKSLENALIKRVMVTPEEIITRALDPVAAVGSRDALAKTIYSRLFDWLVDKINISIGQDPNSKQLIGVLDIYGFESFKFNR
;
A
#
# COMPACT_ATOMS: atom_id res chain seq x y z
N VAL A 1 2.94 19.09 1.71
CA VAL A 1 2.63 17.69 1.36
C VAL A 1 3.25 16.70 2.34
N ARG A 2 4.59 16.60 2.46
CA ARG A 2 5.23 15.56 3.30
C ARG A 2 4.86 15.60 4.79
N GLU A 3 4.80 16.78 5.40
CA GLU A 3 4.45 16.93 6.82
C GLU A 3 3.03 16.46 7.13
N LYS A 4 2.08 16.73 6.22
CA LYS A 4 0.67 16.30 6.34
C LYS A 4 0.54 14.79 6.47
N PHE A 5 1.35 14.06 5.71
CA PHE A 5 1.37 12.60 5.70
C PHE A 5 2.44 11.99 6.62
N LYS A 6 3.11 12.82 7.44
CA LYS A 6 4.20 12.41 8.35
C LYS A 6 5.33 11.65 7.65
N LEU A 7 5.61 11.99 6.40
CA LEU A 7 6.62 11.34 5.57
C LEU A 7 8.02 11.90 5.86
N GLY A 8 8.99 10.99 6.02
CA GLY A 8 10.42 11.30 6.18
C GLY A 8 11.24 11.04 4.91
N ASP A 9 12.54 10.82 5.10
CA ASP A 9 13.46 10.43 4.03
C ASP A 9 13.10 9.03 3.47
N PRO A 10 13.18 8.78 2.15
CA PRO A 10 12.90 7.46 1.57
C PRO A 10 13.66 6.31 2.24
N LYS A 11 14.91 6.54 2.69
CA LYS A 11 15.74 5.54 3.38
C LYS A 11 15.15 5.09 4.71
N SER A 12 14.28 5.91 5.31
CA SER A 12 13.63 5.59 6.57
C SER A 12 12.47 4.60 6.44
N PHE A 13 12.00 4.33 5.22
CA PHE A 13 10.89 3.41 4.95
C PHE A 13 11.40 2.06 4.45
N HIS A 14 10.98 0.99 5.15
CA HIS A 14 11.37 -0.39 4.87
C HIS A 14 11.08 -0.79 3.43
N TYR A 15 9.88 -0.48 2.92
CA TYR A 15 9.51 -0.81 1.54
C TYR A 15 10.32 -0.07 0.47
N LEU A 16 11.01 1.02 0.82
CA LEU A 16 11.82 1.81 -0.12
C LEU A 16 13.33 1.57 0.03
N ASN A 17 13.78 0.89 1.10
CA ASN A 17 15.21 0.78 1.41
C ASN A 17 15.83 -0.60 1.18
N GLN A 18 15.16 -1.47 0.41
CA GLN A 18 15.61 -2.85 0.18
C GLN A 18 16.75 -3.00 -0.84
N SER A 19 16.91 -2.05 -1.77
CA SER A 19 17.89 -2.13 -2.87
C SER A 19 19.08 -1.18 -2.73
N SER A 20 19.07 -0.29 -1.73
CA SER A 20 19.98 0.86 -1.61
C SER A 20 19.96 1.85 -2.80
N CYS A 21 19.00 1.72 -3.71
CA CYS A 21 18.79 2.65 -4.82
C CYS A 21 17.62 3.60 -4.48
N TYR A 22 17.91 4.90 -4.44
CA TYR A 22 16.96 5.94 -4.00
C TYR A 22 16.80 7.09 -5.00
N ALA A 23 17.59 7.07 -6.08
CA ALA A 23 17.56 8.04 -7.14
C ALA A 23 17.93 7.31 -8.44
N LEU A 24 17.28 7.69 -9.53
CA LEU A 24 17.57 7.18 -10.86
C LEU A 24 18.26 8.27 -11.67
N ASP A 25 19.32 7.91 -12.38
CA ASP A 25 20.05 8.85 -13.23
C ASP A 25 19.11 9.44 -14.30
N GLY A 26 19.03 10.77 -14.33
CA GLY A 26 18.20 11.50 -15.28
C GLY A 26 16.72 11.65 -14.91
N VAL A 27 16.30 11.19 -13.73
CA VAL A 27 14.92 11.34 -13.22
C VAL A 27 14.89 12.31 -12.05
N ASP A 28 14.01 13.31 -12.12
CA ASP A 28 13.69 14.22 -11.02
C ASP A 28 12.31 13.88 -10.46
N ASP A 29 12.27 13.17 -9.33
CA ASP A 29 11.02 12.75 -8.66
C ASP A 29 10.11 13.94 -8.32
N ALA A 30 10.66 15.13 -8.06
CA ALA A 30 9.84 16.31 -7.77
C ALA A 30 9.15 16.82 -9.04
N GLN A 31 9.84 16.77 -10.18
CA GLN A 31 9.25 17.10 -11.48
C GLN A 31 8.19 16.06 -11.91
N GLU A 32 8.50 14.77 -11.73
CA GLU A 32 7.58 13.66 -12.04
C GLU A 32 6.32 13.70 -11.16
N TYR A 33 6.46 14.08 -9.89
CA TYR A 33 5.32 14.29 -9.00
C TYR A 33 4.37 15.37 -9.54
N LEU A 34 4.91 16.51 -9.98
CA LEU A 34 4.10 17.58 -10.57
C LEU A 34 3.46 17.17 -11.91
N ALA A 35 4.17 16.38 -12.72
CA ALA A 35 3.63 15.82 -13.95
C ALA A 35 2.47 14.85 -13.66
N THR A 36 2.63 14.01 -12.65
CA THR A 36 1.62 13.05 -12.19
C THR A 36 0.35 13.75 -11.71
N ILE A 37 0.47 14.80 -10.89
CA ILE A 37 -0.69 15.61 -10.46
C ILE A 37 -1.44 16.19 -11.66
N ARG A 38 -0.71 16.83 -12.59
CA ARG A 38 -1.33 17.37 -13.80
C ARG A 38 -2.03 16.31 -14.63
N ALA A 39 -1.46 15.10 -14.73
CA ALA A 39 -2.09 13.99 -15.42
C ALA A 39 -3.38 13.54 -14.71
N MET A 40 -3.38 13.47 -13.38
CA MET A 40 -4.57 13.18 -12.56
C MET A 40 -5.68 14.22 -12.78
N ASP A 41 -5.33 15.51 -12.83
CA ASP A 41 -6.28 16.59 -13.15
C ASP A 41 -6.92 16.38 -14.53
N VAL A 42 -6.11 16.03 -15.54
CA VAL A 42 -6.58 15.83 -16.92
C VAL A 42 -7.57 14.66 -17.04
N VAL A 43 -7.35 13.57 -16.28
CA VAL A 43 -8.28 12.43 -16.25
C VAL A 43 -9.45 12.61 -15.27
N GLY A 44 -9.61 13.82 -14.71
CA GLY A 44 -10.76 14.17 -13.88
C GLY A 44 -10.70 13.62 -12.45
N ILE A 45 -9.51 13.31 -11.93
CA ILE A 45 -9.31 12.97 -10.52
C ILE A 45 -9.21 14.28 -9.73
N SER A 46 -10.15 14.53 -8.82
CA SER A 46 -10.24 15.79 -8.08
C SER A 46 -9.09 15.95 -7.08
N GLU A 47 -8.85 17.17 -6.58
CA GLU A 47 -7.84 17.43 -5.55
C GLU A 47 -8.08 16.59 -4.26
N GLU A 48 -9.35 16.40 -3.87
CA GLU A 48 -9.72 15.54 -2.75
C GLU A 48 -9.37 14.07 -3.01
N GLU A 49 -9.61 13.59 -4.23
CA GLU A 49 -9.26 12.23 -4.63
C GLU A 49 -7.74 12.03 -4.73
N GLN A 50 -7.00 13.01 -5.25
CA GLN A 50 -5.54 13.02 -5.26
C GLN A 50 -4.98 12.96 -3.83
N GLU A 51 -5.54 13.75 -2.93
CA GLU A 51 -5.17 13.69 -1.52
C GLU A 51 -5.44 12.32 -0.91
N ALA A 52 -6.59 11.70 -1.21
CA ALA A 52 -6.90 10.35 -0.76
C ALA A 52 -5.92 9.31 -1.31
N ILE A 53 -5.55 9.39 -2.60
CA ILE A 53 -4.52 8.55 -3.21
C ILE A 53 -3.20 8.68 -2.44
N PHE A 54 -2.74 9.92 -2.20
CA PHE A 54 -1.50 10.15 -1.47
C PHE A 54 -1.57 9.68 -0.01
N SER A 55 -2.73 9.81 0.64
CA SER A 55 -2.97 9.28 1.99
C SER A 55 -2.81 7.76 2.01
N VAL A 56 -3.38 7.06 1.03
CA VAL A 56 -3.27 5.59 0.91
C VAL A 56 -1.82 5.15 0.66
N VAL A 57 -1.11 5.81 -0.26
CA VAL A 57 0.30 5.48 -0.54
C VAL A 57 1.17 5.75 0.68
N ALA A 58 0.96 6.87 1.39
CA ALA A 58 1.67 7.16 2.63
C ALA A 58 1.36 6.12 3.72
N ALA A 59 0.10 5.69 3.86
CA ALA A 59 -0.30 4.66 4.80
C ALA A 59 0.44 3.34 4.55
N ILE A 60 0.62 2.94 3.28
CA ILE A 60 1.39 1.74 2.91
C ILE A 60 2.85 1.86 3.35
N LEU A 61 3.46 3.04 3.18
CA LEU A 61 4.84 3.28 3.63
C LEU A 61 4.97 3.19 5.16
N HIS A 62 4.04 3.80 5.90
CA HIS A 62 4.02 3.67 7.36
C HIS A 62 3.76 2.22 7.79
N LEU A 63 2.83 1.52 7.13
CA LEU A 63 2.51 0.12 7.40
C LEU A 63 3.76 -0.76 7.29
N GLY A 64 4.58 -0.56 6.26
CA GLY A 64 5.83 -1.32 6.06
C GLY A 64 6.88 -1.14 7.16
N ASN A 65 6.79 -0.07 7.95
CA ASN A 65 7.69 0.21 9.07
C ASN A 65 7.20 -0.35 10.42
N ILE A 66 6.04 -1.01 10.45
CA ILE A 66 5.56 -1.67 11.66
C ILE A 66 6.32 -2.99 11.82
N ASP A 67 7.09 -3.09 12.91
CA ASP A 67 7.75 -4.32 13.32
C ASP A 67 7.04 -4.97 14.52
N PHE A 68 7.25 -6.28 14.66
CA PHE A 68 6.65 -7.10 15.70
C PHE A 68 7.71 -7.79 16.57
N SER A 69 7.42 -7.96 17.85
CA SER A 69 8.20 -8.76 18.79
C SER A 69 7.35 -9.88 19.38
N LYS A 70 8.00 -10.87 19.98
CA LYS A 70 7.30 -11.99 20.64
C LYS A 70 6.41 -11.47 21.77
N GLY A 71 5.18 -11.96 21.82
CA GLY A 71 4.23 -11.66 22.89
C GLY A 71 4.46 -12.54 24.12
N ALA A 72 3.50 -12.49 25.06
CA ALA A 72 3.55 -13.28 26.29
C ALA A 72 3.36 -14.78 26.03
N GLU A 73 2.54 -15.15 25.04
CA GLU A 73 2.32 -16.53 24.63
C GLU A 73 3.29 -16.95 23.52
N VAL A 74 3.60 -18.25 23.44
CA VAL A 74 4.60 -18.80 22.52
C VAL A 74 4.34 -18.42 21.06
N ASP A 75 3.08 -18.43 20.63
CA ASP A 75 2.63 -18.19 19.25
C ASP A 75 2.00 -16.78 19.07
N SER A 76 2.34 -15.83 19.94
CA SER A 76 1.79 -14.47 19.89
C SER A 76 2.83 -13.42 19.55
N SER A 77 2.36 -12.29 19.05
CA SER A 77 3.16 -11.12 18.75
C SER A 77 2.54 -9.85 19.33
N ILE A 78 3.40 -8.86 19.55
CA ILE A 78 3.04 -7.49 19.92
C ILE A 78 3.81 -6.52 19.03
N ILE A 79 3.36 -5.26 18.99
CA ILE A 79 4.11 -4.18 18.35
C ILE A 79 5.44 -4.01 19.06
N LYS A 80 6.55 -3.99 18.29
CA LYS A 80 7.92 -4.13 18.81
C LYS A 80 8.37 -2.98 19.72
N ASP A 81 8.10 -1.75 19.32
CA ASP A 81 8.61 -0.54 19.96
C ASP A 81 7.75 0.69 19.67
N GLU A 82 8.07 1.82 20.31
CA GLU A 82 7.37 3.10 20.13
C GLU A 82 7.44 3.63 18.69
N LYS A 83 8.51 3.30 17.96
CA LYS A 83 8.63 3.66 16.54
C LYS A 83 7.59 2.92 15.71
N SER A 84 7.45 1.61 15.92
CA SER A 84 6.44 0.78 15.28
C SER A 84 5.03 1.22 15.68
N ARG A 85 4.83 1.61 16.95
CA ARG A 85 3.57 2.16 17.45
C ARG A 85 3.21 3.48 16.77
N PHE A 86 4.17 4.38 16.57
CA PHE A 86 3.97 5.61 15.81
C PHE A 86 3.51 5.32 14.37
N HIS A 87 4.17 4.38 13.69
CA HIS A 87 3.80 3.97 12.33
C HIS A 87 2.41 3.33 12.27
N LEU A 88 2.06 2.49 13.25
CA LEU A 88 0.72 1.91 13.38
C LEU A 88 -0.36 2.99 13.54
N ASN A 89 -0.15 3.92 14.49
CA ASN A 89 -1.10 5.01 14.75
C ASN A 89 -1.27 5.90 13.50
N THR A 90 -0.16 6.21 12.82
CA THR A 90 -0.19 7.01 11.58
C THR A 90 -0.91 6.28 10.46
N THR A 91 -0.68 4.97 10.31
CA THR A 91 -1.40 4.14 9.31
C THR A 91 -2.90 4.17 9.56
N ALA A 92 -3.33 4.01 10.82
CA ALA A 92 -4.73 4.05 11.20
C ALA A 92 -5.37 5.42 10.93
N GLU A 93 -4.66 6.51 11.23
CA GLU A 93 -5.11 7.88 10.95
C GLU A 93 -5.28 8.13 9.45
N LEU A 94 -4.30 7.75 8.63
CA LEU A 94 -4.33 7.95 7.18
C LEU A 94 -5.40 7.10 6.46
N LEU A 95 -5.67 5.89 6.98
CA LEU A 95 -6.74 5.02 6.52
C LEU A 95 -8.09 5.29 7.19
N GLN A 96 -8.14 6.27 8.11
CA GLN A 96 -9.33 6.64 8.88
C GLN A 96 -10.01 5.44 9.56
N CYS A 97 -9.22 4.55 10.16
CA CYS A 97 -9.71 3.35 10.84
C CYS A 97 -9.30 3.32 12.32
N ASP A 98 -9.96 2.46 13.10
CA ASP A 98 -9.60 2.27 14.50
C ASP A 98 -8.26 1.55 14.64
N VAL A 99 -7.36 2.15 15.43
CA VAL A 99 -6.00 1.66 15.60
C VAL A 99 -5.94 0.26 16.25
N LYS A 100 -6.84 -0.03 17.18
CA LYS A 100 -6.88 -1.35 17.84
C LYS A 100 -7.37 -2.42 16.88
N SER A 101 -8.32 -2.08 16.02
CA SER A 101 -8.84 -2.95 14.97
C SER A 101 -7.75 -3.27 13.95
N LEU A 102 -6.99 -2.26 13.51
CA LEU A 102 -5.83 -2.45 12.64
C LEU A 102 -4.76 -3.32 13.31
N GLU A 103 -4.40 -3.03 14.57
CA GLU A 103 -3.43 -3.83 15.33
C GLU A 103 -3.87 -5.30 15.42
N ASN A 104 -5.13 -5.54 15.78
CA ASN A 104 -5.70 -6.89 15.85
C ASN A 104 -5.67 -7.59 14.49
N ALA A 105 -5.97 -6.90 13.39
CA ALA A 105 -5.90 -7.47 12.05
C ALA A 105 -4.46 -7.87 11.65
N LEU A 106 -3.45 -7.18 12.17
CA LEU A 106 -2.04 -7.49 11.91
C LEU A 106 -1.54 -8.67 12.75
N ILE A 107 -1.94 -8.78 14.02
CA ILE A 107 -1.37 -9.76 14.98
C ILE A 107 -2.30 -10.93 15.29
N LYS A 108 -3.53 -10.96 14.75
CA LYS A 108 -4.49 -12.05 14.94
C LYS A 108 -5.06 -12.49 13.60
N ARG A 109 -5.40 -13.77 13.54
CA ARG A 109 -6.15 -14.37 12.43
C ARG A 109 -7.51 -14.85 12.94
N VAL A 110 -8.56 -14.36 12.30
CA VAL A 110 -9.94 -14.81 12.51
C VAL A 110 -10.26 -15.88 11.47
N MET A 111 -10.74 -17.04 11.94
CA MET A 111 -11.21 -18.13 11.10
C MET A 111 -12.68 -18.39 11.44
N VAL A 112 -13.53 -18.28 10.43
CA VAL A 112 -14.97 -18.55 10.56
C VAL A 112 -15.22 -19.98 10.10
N THR A 113 -15.75 -20.80 11.00
CA THR A 113 -16.25 -22.14 10.71
C THR A 113 -17.78 -22.14 10.79
N PRO A 114 -18.48 -23.18 10.28
CA PRO A 114 -19.94 -23.27 10.43
C PRO A 114 -20.43 -23.27 11.88
N GLU A 115 -19.59 -23.72 12.81
CA GLU A 115 -19.93 -23.90 14.24
C GLU A 115 -19.52 -22.69 15.08
N GLU A 116 -18.37 -22.08 14.79
CA GLU A 116 -17.82 -20.99 15.61
C GLU A 116 -16.82 -20.08 14.87
N ILE A 117 -16.55 -18.91 15.49
CA ILE A 117 -15.49 -17.98 15.09
C ILE A 117 -14.28 -18.18 16.00
N ILE A 118 -13.18 -18.68 15.42
CA ILE A 118 -11.93 -18.94 16.13
C ILE A 118 -10.97 -17.77 15.85
N THR A 119 -10.48 -17.14 16.90
CA THR A 119 -9.42 -16.11 16.79
C THR A 119 -8.12 -16.65 17.36
N ARG A 120 -7.07 -16.70 16.53
CA ARG A 120 -5.73 -17.14 16.92
C ARG A 120 -4.73 -15.99 16.81
N ALA A 121 -3.85 -15.85 17.80
CA ALA A 121 -2.71 -14.95 17.70
C ALA A 121 -1.72 -15.42 16.61
N LEU A 122 -0.98 -14.48 16.04
CA LEU A 122 0.08 -14.72 15.08
C LEU A 122 1.43 -14.53 15.77
N ASP A 123 2.38 -15.42 15.48
CA ASP A 123 3.78 -15.18 15.82
C ASP A 123 4.34 -13.97 15.02
N PRO A 124 5.51 -13.42 15.40
CA PRO A 124 6.06 -12.24 14.73
C PRO A 124 6.31 -12.42 13.23
N VAL A 125 6.66 -13.63 12.77
CA VAL A 125 6.92 -13.89 11.34
C VAL A 125 5.62 -13.89 10.56
N ALA A 126 4.58 -14.54 11.10
CA ALA A 126 3.26 -14.54 10.51
C ALA A 126 2.62 -13.14 10.53
N ALA A 127 2.87 -12.33 11.55
CA ALA A 127 2.41 -10.93 11.62
C ALA A 127 3.07 -10.05 10.54
N VAL A 128 4.37 -10.23 10.26
CA VAL A 128 5.05 -9.60 9.10
C VAL A 128 4.38 -10.02 7.79
N GLY A 129 4.08 -11.31 7.64
CA GLY A 129 3.34 -11.81 6.47
C GLY A 129 1.96 -11.18 6.32
N SER A 130 1.23 -11.01 7.43
CA SER A 130 -0.08 -10.34 7.46
C SER A 130 0.02 -8.87 7.06
N ARG A 131 0.98 -8.13 7.62
CA ARG A 131 1.30 -6.74 7.25
C ARG A 131 1.57 -6.58 5.76
N ASP A 132 2.45 -7.41 5.21
CA ASP A 132 2.84 -7.32 3.80
C ASP A 132 1.70 -7.75 2.86
N ALA A 133 0.88 -8.71 3.27
CA ALA A 133 -0.33 -9.08 2.54
C ALA A 133 -1.32 -7.90 2.50
N LEU A 134 -1.57 -7.26 3.65
CA LEU A 134 -2.45 -6.09 3.72
C LEU A 134 -1.93 -4.94 2.85
N ALA A 135 -0.63 -4.63 2.91
CA ALA A 135 -0.01 -3.60 2.09
C ALA A 135 -0.23 -3.85 0.58
N LYS A 136 0.02 -5.09 0.13
CA LYS A 136 -0.23 -5.48 -1.28
C LYS A 136 -1.70 -5.38 -1.66
N THR A 137 -2.61 -5.79 -0.78
CA THR A 137 -4.06 -5.68 -1.02
C THR A 137 -4.49 -4.22 -1.16
N ILE A 138 -4.05 -3.33 -0.26
CA ILE A 138 -4.38 -1.90 -0.32
C ILE A 138 -3.85 -1.30 -1.64
N TYR A 139 -2.58 -1.57 -1.98
CA TYR A 139 -2.00 -1.06 -3.22
C TYR A 139 -2.73 -1.57 -4.47
N SER A 140 -3.06 -2.87 -4.51
CA SER A 140 -3.83 -3.47 -5.61
C SER A 140 -5.19 -2.81 -5.77
N ARG A 141 -5.91 -2.56 -4.66
CA ARG A 141 -7.22 -1.90 -4.70
C ARG A 141 -7.14 -0.45 -5.17
N LEU A 142 -6.09 0.27 -4.77
CA LEU A 142 -5.82 1.61 -5.27
C LEU A 142 -5.56 1.59 -6.78
N PHE A 143 -4.78 0.64 -7.27
CA PHE A 143 -4.49 0.49 -8.69
C PHE A 143 -5.74 0.15 -9.50
N ASP A 144 -6.54 -0.81 -9.06
CA ASP A 144 -7.82 -1.16 -9.71
C ASP A 144 -8.72 0.09 -9.82
N TRP A 145 -8.83 0.86 -8.73
CA TRP A 145 -9.62 2.08 -8.70
C TRP A 145 -9.09 3.15 -9.67
N LEU A 146 -7.78 3.31 -9.80
CA LEU A 146 -7.16 4.22 -10.78
C LEU A 146 -7.49 3.81 -12.21
N VAL A 147 -7.42 2.50 -12.52
CA VAL A 147 -7.78 1.96 -13.83
C VAL A 147 -9.25 2.23 -14.14
N ASP A 148 -10.14 1.98 -13.18
CA ASP A 148 -11.57 2.25 -13.34
C ASP A 148 -11.84 3.74 -13.60
N LYS A 149 -11.18 4.64 -12.85
CA LYS A 149 -11.26 6.09 -13.05
C LYS A 149 -10.82 6.53 -14.44
N ILE A 150 -9.68 6.01 -14.91
CA ILE A 150 -9.16 6.31 -16.24
C ILE A 150 -10.13 5.81 -17.33
N ASN A 151 -10.65 4.58 -17.18
CA ASN A 151 -11.62 4.02 -18.13
C ASN A 151 -12.90 4.84 -18.21
N ILE A 152 -13.41 5.33 -17.06
CA ILE A 152 -14.57 6.22 -17.00
C ILE A 152 -14.25 7.55 -17.70
N SER A 153 -13.06 8.12 -17.48
CA SER A 153 -12.66 9.40 -18.09
C SER A 153 -12.48 9.32 -19.60
N ILE A 154 -11.95 8.21 -20.13
CA ILE A 154 -11.80 8.00 -21.58
C ILE A 154 -13.18 7.77 -22.21
N GLY A 155 -14.04 7.00 -21.52
CA GLY A 155 -15.34 6.60 -22.02
C GLY A 155 -15.26 5.56 -23.14
N GLN A 156 -16.37 4.85 -23.37
CA GLN A 156 -16.49 3.91 -24.49
C GLN A 156 -17.83 4.14 -25.19
N ASP A 157 -17.83 4.07 -26.53
CA ASP A 157 -19.07 4.05 -27.31
C ASP A 157 -19.65 2.63 -27.30
N PRO A 158 -20.79 2.39 -26.62
CA PRO A 158 -21.40 1.06 -26.53
C PRO A 158 -21.92 0.56 -27.89
N ASN A 159 -22.05 1.44 -28.89
CA ASN A 159 -22.51 1.08 -30.23
C ASN A 159 -21.36 0.84 -31.21
N SER A 160 -20.11 0.99 -30.76
CA SER A 160 -18.97 0.78 -31.64
C SER A 160 -18.90 -0.67 -32.11
N LYS A 161 -18.82 -0.85 -33.43
CA LYS A 161 -18.70 -2.16 -34.08
C LYS A 161 -17.24 -2.56 -34.34
N GLN A 162 -16.30 -1.66 -34.10
CA GLN A 162 -14.89 -1.81 -34.47
C GLN A 162 -14.00 -1.27 -33.35
N LEU A 163 -12.97 -2.03 -32.99
CA LEU A 163 -11.99 -1.69 -31.96
C LEU A 163 -10.60 -2.05 -32.44
N ILE A 164 -9.63 -1.15 -32.27
CA ILE A 164 -8.20 -1.45 -32.44
C ILE A 164 -7.59 -1.52 -31.04
N GLY A 165 -7.18 -2.72 -30.63
CA GLY A 165 -6.47 -2.93 -29.38
C GLY A 165 -4.97 -2.71 -29.57
N VAL A 166 -4.34 -1.98 -28.66
CA VAL A 166 -2.89 -1.88 -28.54
C VAL A 166 -2.48 -2.71 -27.32
N LEU A 167 -1.57 -3.66 -27.51
CA LEU A 167 -1.09 -4.54 -26.45
C LEU A 167 0.37 -4.16 -26.14
N ASP A 168 0.59 -3.71 -24.92
CA ASP A 168 1.93 -3.53 -24.35
C ASP A 168 1.98 -4.29 -23.02
N ILE A 169 2.87 -5.28 -22.95
CA ILE A 169 3.04 -6.15 -21.80
C ILE A 169 4.53 -6.35 -21.57
N TYR A 170 4.91 -6.63 -20.32
CA TYR A 170 6.28 -6.94 -19.97
C TYR A 170 6.84 -8.03 -20.89
N GLY A 171 8.06 -7.79 -21.40
CA GLY A 171 8.79 -8.73 -22.25
C GLY A 171 9.38 -9.90 -21.45
N PHE A 172 10.17 -10.72 -22.13
CA PHE A 172 10.93 -11.77 -21.45
C PHE A 172 12.04 -11.17 -20.59
N GLU A 173 12.05 -11.53 -19.31
CA GLU A 173 13.06 -11.11 -18.34
C GLU A 173 13.77 -12.33 -17.73
N SER A 174 15.08 -12.21 -17.50
CA SER A 174 15.88 -13.25 -16.86
C SER A 174 16.72 -12.64 -15.75
N PHE A 175 16.37 -12.98 -14.52
CA PHE A 175 17.07 -12.53 -13.32
C PHE A 175 17.89 -13.66 -12.70
N LYS A 176 18.81 -13.29 -11.80
CA LYS A 176 19.57 -14.27 -10.98
C LYS A 176 18.65 -15.21 -10.20
N PHE A 177 17.50 -14.70 -9.75
CA PHE A 177 16.43 -15.47 -9.12
C PHE A 177 15.11 -15.12 -9.79
N ASN A 178 14.52 -16.08 -10.49
CA ASN A 178 13.17 -15.97 -11.04
C ASN A 178 12.23 -16.68 -10.05
N ARG A 179 11.20 -15.99 -9.56
CA ARG A 179 10.20 -16.52 -8.64
C ARG A 179 8.87 -16.69 -9.34
#